data_AF-A0A7X9P8N0-F1
#
_entry.id   AF-A0A7X9P8N0-F1
#
_cell.length_a   1.000
_cell.length_b   1.000
_cell.length_c   1.000
_cell.angle_alpha   90.00
_cell.angle_beta   90.00
_cell.angle_gamma   90.00
#
_symmetry.space_group_name_H-M   'P 1'
#
loop_
_entity.id
_entity.type
_entity.pdbx_description
1 polymer ?
#
loop_
_entity_poly.entity_id
_entity_poly.type
_entity_poly.pdbx_seq_one_letter_code
_entity_poly.pdbx_strand_id
1 'polypeptide(L)'
;MTEPAAPGPGVSGAPAVVESPQEAYANLPWYRRGSINSGILVLALVILVGGSFVPGLPFGVVGQVVSALSIVVSVCVLSGPVYDSPKPEDNVLREWGVGNKIVAVLFVLFGVAAALSAVFD
;
A
#
# COMPACT_ATOMS: atom_id res chain seq x y z
N MET A 1 35.37 -21.79 -52.37
CA MET A 1 33.97 -21.37 -52.16
C MET A 1 33.82 -21.11 -50.67
N THR A 2 33.86 -19.85 -50.27
CA THR A 2 33.78 -19.41 -48.88
C THR A 2 32.34 -19.00 -48.58
N GLU A 3 31.73 -19.69 -47.62
CA GLU A 3 30.39 -19.41 -47.10
C GLU A 3 30.39 -18.02 -46.41
N PRO A 4 29.44 -17.12 -46.72
CA PRO A 4 29.35 -15.84 -46.05
C PRO A 4 28.83 -16.03 -44.62
N ALA A 5 29.61 -15.59 -43.63
CA ALA A 5 29.24 -15.63 -42.23
C ALA A 5 27.92 -14.87 -41.99
N ALA A 6 26.95 -15.54 -41.38
CA ALA A 6 25.68 -14.94 -41.01
C ALA A 6 25.88 -13.77 -40.03
N PRO A 7 25.12 -12.67 -40.17
CA PRO A 7 25.17 -11.56 -39.22
C PRO A 7 24.70 -12.05 -37.85
N GLY A 8 25.56 -11.92 -36.85
CA GLY A 8 25.24 -12.25 -35.46
C GLY A 8 24.06 -11.41 -34.94
N PRO A 9 23.33 -11.91 -33.93
CA PRO A 9 22.22 -11.19 -33.32
C PRO A 9 22.75 -9.86 -32.77
N GLY A 10 22.25 -8.76 -33.32
CA GLY A 10 22.52 -7.43 -32.82
C GLY A 10 22.11 -7.35 -31.36
N VAL A 11 23.09 -7.39 -30.46
CA VAL A 11 22.92 -6.94 -29.09
C VAL A 11 22.71 -5.44 -29.20
N SER A 12 21.45 -5.04 -29.30
CA SER A 12 21.02 -3.65 -29.19
C SER A 12 21.39 -3.17 -27.79
N GLY A 13 22.61 -2.62 -27.68
CA GLY A 13 23.17 -2.04 -26.46
C GLY A 13 22.55 -0.71 -26.13
N ALA A 14 21.22 -0.65 -26.02
CA ALA A 14 20.63 0.38 -25.18
C ALA A 14 21.07 0.05 -23.75
N PRO A 15 21.82 0.92 -23.05
CA PRO A 15 22.10 0.68 -21.65
C PRO A 15 20.73 0.55 -20.98
N ALA A 16 20.46 -0.61 -20.38
CA ALA A 16 19.34 -0.75 -19.47
C ALA A 16 19.54 0.37 -18.45
N VAL A 17 18.74 1.43 -18.54
CA VAL A 17 18.75 2.52 -17.57
C VAL A 17 18.48 1.80 -16.25
N VAL A 18 19.52 1.68 -15.43
CA VAL A 18 19.41 1.11 -14.10
C VAL A 18 18.67 2.17 -13.30
N GLU A 19 17.35 2.16 -13.44
CA GLU A 19 16.44 3.04 -12.71
C GLU A 19 16.75 2.87 -11.23
N SER A 20 17.12 3.97 -10.57
CA SER A 20 17.49 3.89 -9.16
C SER A 20 16.29 3.38 -8.35
N PRO A 21 16.49 2.60 -7.28
CA PRO A 21 15.38 2.14 -6.44
C PRO A 21 14.48 3.27 -5.93
N GLN A 22 15.06 4.46 -5.72
CA GLN A 22 14.35 5.69 -5.39
C GLN A 22 13.45 6.17 -6.53
N GLU A 23 13.92 6.12 -7.77
CA GLU A 23 13.16 6.49 -8.96
C GLU A 23 12.04 5.48 -9.22
N ALA A 24 12.33 4.18 -9.08
CA ALA A 24 11.33 3.12 -9.12
C ALA A 24 10.25 3.33 -8.04
N TYR A 25 10.64 3.68 -6.80
CA TYR A 25 9.69 4.01 -5.72
C TYR A 25 8.88 5.28 -6.02
N ALA A 26 9.50 6.30 -6.63
CA ALA A 26 8.85 7.54 -7.01
C ALA A 26 7.84 7.35 -8.17
N ASN A 27 8.04 6.32 -9.00
CA ASN A 27 7.12 5.94 -10.07
C ASN A 27 5.97 5.03 -9.59
N LEU A 28 6.05 4.51 -8.36
CA LEU A 28 4.93 3.78 -7.77
C LEU A 28 3.74 4.73 -7.52
N PRO A 29 2.51 4.31 -7.86
CA PRO A 29 1.33 5.08 -7.52
C PRO A 29 1.21 5.23 -5.99
N TRP A 30 0.61 6.33 -5.55
CA TRP A 30 0.61 6.73 -4.13
C TRP A 30 0.11 5.64 -3.17
N TYR A 31 -0.87 4.83 -3.59
CA TYR A 31 -1.45 3.74 -2.79
C TYR A 31 -0.57 2.47 -2.72
N ARG A 32 0.56 2.43 -3.44
CA ARG A 32 1.58 1.36 -3.37
C ARG A 32 2.77 1.74 -2.48
N ARG A 33 2.78 2.97 -1.96
CA ARG A 33 3.83 3.49 -1.08
C ARG A 33 3.50 3.19 0.37
N GLY A 34 4.36 2.42 1.04
CA GLY A 34 4.16 1.93 2.40
C GLY A 34 4.02 3.03 3.45
N SER A 35 4.70 4.17 3.27
CA SER A 35 4.64 5.29 4.21
C SER A 35 3.25 5.95 4.30
N ILE A 36 2.57 6.12 3.15
CA ILE A 36 1.24 6.73 3.10
C ILE A 36 0.20 5.76 3.67
N ASN A 37 0.26 4.48 3.26
CA ASN A 37 -0.66 3.45 3.75
C ASN A 37 -0.53 3.23 5.26
N SER A 38 0.70 3.22 5.79
CA SER A 38 0.95 3.16 7.25
C SER A 38 0.28 4.33 7.97
N GLY A 39 0.45 5.55 7.45
CA GLY A 39 -0.14 6.75 8.03
C GLY A 39 -1.66 6.69 8.09
N ILE A 40 -2.31 6.20 7.02
CA ILE A 40 -3.77 6.06 7.00
C ILE A 40 -4.25 4.99 7.97
N LEU A 41 -3.57 3.84 8.05
CA LEU A 41 -3.92 2.78 9.00
C LEU A 41 -3.76 3.24 10.46
N VAL A 42 -2.68 3.94 10.77
CA VAL A 42 -2.45 4.50 12.12
C VAL A 42 -3.48 5.56 12.44
N LEU A 43 -3.78 6.47 11.51
CA LEU A 43 -4.81 7.49 11.69
C LEU A 43 -6.19 6.85 11.92
N ALA A 44 -6.53 5.82 11.14
CA ALA A 44 -7.76 5.06 11.32
C ALA A 44 -7.82 4.41 12.70
N LEU A 45 -6.70 3.84 13.19
CA LEU A 45 -6.62 3.27 14.54
C LEU A 45 -6.83 4.35 15.61
N VAL A 46 -6.16 5.49 15.48
CA VAL A 46 -6.25 6.60 16.43
C VAL A 46 -7.67 7.16 16.49
N ILE A 47 -8.37 7.26 15.36
CA ILE A 47 -9.75 7.73 15.34
C ILE A 47 -10.70 6.69 15.94
N LEU A 48 -10.49 5.40 15.62
CA LEU A 48 -11.29 4.31 16.17
C LEU A 48 -11.17 4.24 17.71
N VAL A 49 -9.92 4.22 18.20
CA VAL A 49 -9.63 4.14 19.63
C VAL A 49 -9.92 5.47 20.32
N GLY A 50 -9.35 6.57 19.81
CA GLY A 50 -9.44 7.91 20.41
C GLY A 50 -10.84 8.51 20.36
N GLY A 51 -11.62 8.23 19.31
CA GLY A 51 -13.03 8.62 19.25
C GLY A 51 -13.82 8.07 20.45
N SER A 52 -13.47 6.87 20.93
CA SER A 52 -14.17 6.17 22.04
C SER A 52 -14.02 6.88 23.38
N PHE A 53 -13.13 7.86 23.45
CA PHE A 53 -12.85 8.64 24.65
C PHE A 53 -13.32 10.09 24.55
N VAL A 54 -13.98 10.52 23.46
CA VAL A 54 -14.47 11.91 23.30
C VAL A 54 -16.01 11.95 23.37
N PRO A 55 -16.59 12.30 24.54
CA PRO A 55 -18.03 12.45 24.68
C PRO A 55 -18.56 13.58 23.80
N GLY A 56 -19.61 13.33 23.04
CA GLY A 56 -20.31 14.34 22.23
C GLY A 56 -19.81 14.51 20.79
N LEU A 57 -18.76 13.79 20.39
CA LEU A 57 -18.39 13.69 18.98
C LEU A 57 -19.32 12.67 18.30
N PRO A 58 -20.08 13.05 17.27
CA PRO A 58 -20.98 12.13 16.59
C PRO A 58 -20.12 11.12 15.81
N PHE A 59 -19.88 9.99 16.48
CA PHE A 59 -19.24 8.81 15.92
C PHE A 59 -19.84 8.32 14.61
N GLY A 60 -21.10 8.67 14.34
CA GLY A 60 -21.80 8.26 13.12
C GLY A 60 -21.02 8.65 11.86
N VAL A 61 -20.99 9.93 11.50
CA VAL A 61 -20.46 10.33 10.18
C VAL A 61 -18.93 10.25 10.13
N VAL A 62 -18.23 10.73 11.15
CA VAL A 62 -16.75 10.74 11.14
C VAL A 62 -16.19 9.32 11.23
N GLY A 63 -16.76 8.48 12.10
CA GLY A 63 -16.38 7.08 12.20
C GLY A 63 -16.69 6.30 10.93
N GLN A 64 -17.84 6.55 10.28
CA GLN A 64 -18.18 5.91 9.00
C GLN A 64 -17.26 6.33 7.86
N VAL A 65 -16.91 7.61 7.74
CA VAL A 65 -15.98 8.08 6.69
C VAL A 65 -14.59 7.47 6.87
N VAL A 66 -14.11 7.40 8.12
CA VAL A 66 -12.80 6.81 8.42
C VAL A 66 -12.79 5.30 8.24
N SER A 67 -13.90 4.63 8.60
CA SER A 67 -14.14 3.22 8.30
C SER A 67 -14.11 2.95 6.78
N ALA A 68 -14.85 3.73 5.99
CA ALA A 68 -14.85 3.59 4.54
C ALA A 68 -13.46 3.80 3.92
N LEU A 69 -12.74 4.85 4.35
CA LEU A 69 -11.38 5.12 3.86
C LEU A 69 -10.38 4.01 4.26
N SER A 70 -10.48 3.50 5.48
CA SER A 70 -9.62 2.39 5.93
C SER A 70 -9.90 1.08 5.20
N ILE A 71 -11.17 0.81 4.84
CA ILE A 71 -11.54 -0.32 3.97
C ILE A 71 -10.94 -0.14 2.58
N VAL A 72 -11.08 1.05 1.97
CA VAL A 72 -10.52 1.32 0.63
C VAL A 72 -9.00 1.13 0.64
N VAL A 73 -8.29 1.68 1.62
CA VAL A 73 -6.84 1.49 1.76
C VAL A 73 -6.48 0.02 1.97
N SER A 74 -7.26 -0.71 2.76
CA SER A 74 -7.04 -2.14 2.99
C SER A 74 -7.21 -2.95 1.71
N VAL A 75 -8.23 -2.65 0.88
CA VAL A 75 -8.42 -3.29 -0.43
C VAL A 75 -7.26 -2.96 -1.36
N CYS A 76 -6.81 -1.70 -1.42
CA CYS A 76 -5.64 -1.29 -2.19
C CYS A 76 -4.37 -2.04 -1.76
N VAL A 77 -4.14 -2.16 -0.45
CA VAL A 77 -3.02 -2.93 0.13
C VAL A 77 -3.11 -4.42 -0.21
N LEU A 78 -4.31 -5.00 -0.16
CA LEU A 78 -4.53 -6.43 -0.44
C LEU A 78 -4.44 -6.77 -1.92
N SER A 79 -4.72 -5.79 -2.81
CA SER A 79 -4.72 -5.99 -4.27
C SER A 79 -3.34 -6.27 -4.89
N GLY A 80 -2.25 -6.20 -4.14
CA GLY A 80 -0.91 -6.49 -4.67
C GLY A 80 0.23 -6.14 -3.72
N PRO A 81 1.48 -6.15 -4.21
CA PRO A 81 2.63 -5.76 -3.41
C PRO A 81 2.57 -4.26 -3.05
N VAL A 82 3.04 -3.94 -1.85
CA VAL A 82 3.26 -2.56 -1.37
C VAL A 82 4.75 -2.49 -1.05
N TYR A 83 5.37 -1.34 -1.22
CA TYR A 83 6.82 -1.21 -1.05
C TYR A 83 7.14 -0.16 0.02
N ASP A 84 8.17 -0.40 0.81
CA ASP A 84 8.70 0.61 1.73
C ASP A 84 9.68 1.54 1.00
N SER A 85 9.83 2.75 1.53
CA SER A 85 10.84 3.70 1.05
C SER A 85 12.22 3.04 1.14
N PRO A 86 13.00 3.02 0.04
CA PRO A 86 14.33 2.43 0.05
C PRO A 86 15.22 3.17 1.05
N LYS A 87 15.89 2.42 1.93
CA LYS A 87 16.89 2.98 2.83
C LYS A 87 18.15 3.34 2.05
N PRO A 88 18.87 4.41 2.42
CA PRO A 88 20.11 4.81 1.74
C PRO A 88 21.17 3.71 1.72
N GLU A 89 21.13 2.82 2.72
CA GLU A 89 22.13 1.79 2.96
C GLU A 89 21.89 0.51 2.15
N ASP A 90 20.63 0.14 1.94
CA ASP A 90 20.28 -1.16 1.35
C ASP A 90 20.14 -1.09 -0.17
N ASN A 91 19.84 0.09 -0.72
CA ASN A 91 19.59 0.33 -2.16
C ASN A 91 18.70 -0.75 -2.82
N VAL A 92 17.78 -1.32 -2.06
CA VAL A 92 16.86 -2.36 -2.48
C VAL A 92 15.45 -1.92 -2.10
N LEU A 93 14.54 -2.03 -3.05
CA LEU A 93 13.12 -1.82 -2.84
C LEU A 93 12.58 -3.01 -2.03
N ARG A 94 12.21 -2.77 -0.77
CA ARG A 94 11.66 -3.83 0.10
C ARG A 94 10.16 -3.88 -0.03
N GLU A 95 9.62 -5.08 -0.25
CA GLU A 95 8.20 -5.32 -0.15
C GLU A 95 7.73 -5.26 1.31
N TRP A 96 6.52 -4.77 1.49
CA TRP A 96 5.83 -4.71 2.76
C TRP A 96 5.60 -6.12 3.30
N GLY A 97 5.96 -6.31 4.56
CA GLY A 97 5.82 -7.60 5.22
C GLY A 97 4.36 -8.06 5.35
N VAL A 98 4.19 -9.38 5.46
CA VAL A 98 2.89 -10.05 5.65
C VAL A 98 2.10 -9.47 6.83
N GLY A 99 2.79 -8.97 7.87
CA GLY A 99 2.16 -8.35 9.04
C GLY A 99 1.23 -7.19 8.71
N ASN A 100 1.61 -6.31 7.78
CA ASN A 100 0.77 -5.16 7.41
C ASN A 100 -0.47 -5.58 6.61
N LYS A 101 -0.40 -6.68 5.86
CA LYS A 101 -1.56 -7.28 5.20
C LYS A 101 -2.53 -7.86 6.22
N ILE A 102 -2.03 -8.49 7.28
CA ILE A 102 -2.87 -9.00 8.38
C ILE A 102 -3.61 -7.85 9.06
N VAL A 103 -2.92 -6.73 9.35
CA VAL A 103 -3.56 -5.55 9.95
C VAL A 103 -4.65 -4.98 9.04
N ALA A 104 -4.40 -4.88 7.73
CA ALA A 104 -5.41 -4.45 6.76
C ALA A 104 -6.65 -5.37 6.76
N VAL A 105 -6.46 -6.69 6.81
CA VAL A 105 -7.58 -7.65 6.92
C VAL A 105 -8.38 -7.43 8.21
N LEU A 106 -7.70 -7.26 9.34
CA LEU A 106 -8.37 -7.00 10.62
C LEU A 106 -9.19 -5.71 10.59
N PHE A 107 -8.66 -4.65 9.98
CA PHE A 107 -9.41 -3.40 9.79
C PHE A 107 -10.67 -3.59 8.94
N VAL A 108 -10.59 -4.36 7.86
CA VAL A 108 -11.77 -4.69 7.04
C VAL A 108 -12.79 -5.48 7.85
N LEU A 109 -12.36 -6.50 8.59
CA LEU A 109 -13.28 -7.33 9.39
C LEU A 109 -13.97 -6.52 10.48
N PHE A 110 -13.23 -5.70 11.23
CA PHE A 110 -13.80 -4.83 12.26
C PHE A 110 -14.72 -3.76 11.66
N GLY A 111 -14.32 -3.15 10.54
CA GLY A 111 -15.13 -2.15 9.84
C GLY A 111 -16.45 -2.71 9.33
N VAL A 112 -16.42 -3.91 8.71
CA VAL A 112 -17.62 -4.62 8.24
C VAL A 112 -18.51 -5.03 9.41
N ALA A 113 -17.94 -5.60 10.48
CA ALA A 113 -18.72 -5.97 11.66
C ALA A 113 -19.44 -4.76 12.28
N ALA A 114 -18.73 -3.63 12.44
CA ALA A 114 -19.32 -2.40 12.96
C ALA A 114 -20.41 -1.84 12.04
N ALA A 115 -20.20 -1.88 10.72
CA ALA A 115 -21.20 -1.45 9.75
C ALA A 115 -22.46 -2.34 9.78
N LEU A 116 -22.30 -3.65 9.92
CA LEU A 116 -23.42 -4.59 10.03
C LEU A 116 -24.22 -4.35 11.31
N SER A 117 -23.57 -4.18 12.46
CA SER A 117 -24.26 -3.86 13.72
C SER A 117 -25.13 -2.61 13.58
N ALA A 118 -24.61 -1.55 12.95
CA ALA A 118 -25.35 -0.30 12.75
C ALA A 118 -26.54 -0.40 11.78
N VAL A 119 -26.62 -1.46 10.95
CA VAL A 119 -27.74 -1.68 10.01
C VAL A 119 -28.86 -2.50 10.66
N PHE A 120 -28.54 -3.34 11.64
CA PHE A 120 -29.49 -4.26 12.28
C PHE A 120 -30.01 -3.80 13.65
N ASP A 121 -29.48 -2.70 14.19
CA ASP A 121 -30.06 -1.95 15.31
C ASP A 121 -31.10 -0.92 14.83
#